data_AF-A0A7Y7U4R4-F1
#
_entry.id   AF-A0A7Y7U4R4-F1
#
_cell.length_a   1.000
_cell.length_b   1.000
_cell.length_c   1.000
_cell.angle_alpha   90.00
_cell.angle_beta   90.00
_cell.angle_gamma   90.00
#
_symmetry.space_group_name_H-M   'P 1'
#
loop_
_entity.id
_entity.type
_entity.pdbx_description
1 polymer ?
#
loop_
_entity_poly.entity_id
_entity_poly.type
_entity_poly.pdbx_seq_one_letter_code
_entity_poly.pdbx_strand_id
1 'polypeptide(L)'
;MNKFNLPAAVALLLATACSTTNDPVPTQPLTEHLTLGNPSGATADVSQPTNYLLSKPQYALSYHRDRGIPTWVSWHLDASWRGSAARQDDFRADNTLPAGWYQVGGSSYSGSGFDRGHQCPSADRTNTVPDNSATFLMTNMVPQAPRNNQQTWANLENYTRTFLSSGNEIYIICGAYGQGGTGSNSFQTTLDQGRVTVPARLWKVVVVLPTGDNDATRVSSSTRIIAIDTPNDNTINTDWGQYRVSVDAIEAATGLDLLSAVPVAVQQVLETRVDEGPTQ
;
A
#
# COMPACT_ATOMS: atom_id res chain seq x y z
N MET A 1 -79.16 29.03 -21.91
CA MET A 1 -78.27 27.92 -22.27
C MET A 1 -77.02 28.50 -22.90
N ASN A 2 -75.90 28.54 -22.17
CA ASN A 2 -74.54 28.29 -22.67
C ASN A 2 -73.56 28.55 -21.53
N LYS A 3 -72.87 27.47 -21.16
CA LYS A 3 -71.78 27.42 -20.20
C LYS A 3 -70.54 28.00 -20.88
N PHE A 4 -69.86 28.94 -20.24
CA PHE A 4 -68.45 29.22 -20.51
C PHE A 4 -67.66 28.98 -19.22
N ASN A 5 -66.89 27.89 -19.23
CA ASN A 5 -65.90 27.55 -18.21
C ASN A 5 -64.65 28.42 -18.44
N LEU A 6 -64.22 29.15 -17.42
CA LEU A 6 -62.86 29.70 -17.32
C LEU A 6 -61.98 28.68 -16.56
N PRO A 7 -60.72 28.45 -16.97
CA PRO A 7 -59.85 27.48 -16.31
C PRO A 7 -59.28 28.06 -15.01
N ALA A 8 -59.24 27.23 -13.96
CA ALA A 8 -58.55 27.51 -12.72
C ALA A 8 -57.04 27.54 -12.96
N ALA A 9 -56.39 28.66 -12.62
CA ALA A 9 -54.94 28.76 -12.58
C ALA A 9 -54.42 27.96 -11.36
N VAL A 10 -53.67 26.90 -11.63
CA VAL A 10 -52.94 26.15 -10.61
C VAL A 10 -51.66 26.92 -10.29
N ALA A 11 -51.60 27.54 -9.12
CA ALA A 11 -50.38 28.11 -8.58
C ALA A 11 -49.46 26.97 -8.12
N LEU A 12 -48.39 26.73 -8.88
CA LEU A 12 -47.35 25.77 -8.54
C LEU A 12 -46.43 26.39 -7.48
N LEU A 13 -46.62 26.05 -6.21
CA LEU A 13 -45.64 26.35 -5.16
C LEU A 13 -44.38 25.51 -5.41
N LEU A 14 -43.30 26.14 -5.88
CA LEU A 14 -41.96 25.56 -5.82
C LEU A 14 -41.47 25.61 -4.36
N ALA A 15 -41.63 24.51 -3.65
CA ALA A 15 -40.87 24.26 -2.44
C ALA A 15 -39.44 23.86 -2.84
N THR A 16 -38.51 24.80 -2.74
CA THR A 16 -37.06 24.51 -2.78
C THR A 16 -36.70 23.72 -1.53
N ALA A 17 -36.67 22.39 -1.65
CA ALA A 17 -36.06 21.53 -0.65
C ALA A 17 -34.54 21.69 -0.74
N CYS A 18 -33.93 22.32 0.26
CA CYS A 18 -32.50 22.20 0.51
C CYS A 18 -32.19 20.75 0.85
N SER A 19 -31.62 20.01 -0.10
CA SER A 19 -31.10 18.66 0.14
C SER A 19 -29.75 18.76 0.85
N THR A 20 -29.78 18.89 2.19
CA THR A 20 -28.64 18.58 3.04
C THR A 20 -28.75 17.11 3.46
N THR A 21 -28.36 16.21 2.57
CA THR A 21 -28.09 14.82 2.92
C THR A 21 -26.60 14.58 2.70
N ASN A 22 -25.81 14.93 3.71
CA ASN A 22 -24.57 14.20 3.98
C ASN A 22 -25.01 12.80 4.42
N ASP A 23 -25.40 11.97 3.45
CA ASP A 23 -25.49 10.55 3.72
C ASP A 23 -24.06 10.09 3.99
N PRO A 24 -23.77 9.52 5.17
CA PRO A 24 -22.47 8.93 5.38
C PRO A 24 -22.34 7.83 4.32
N VAL A 25 -21.39 8.01 3.40
CA VAL A 25 -20.87 6.91 2.59
C VAL A 25 -20.62 5.78 3.59
N PRO A 26 -21.13 4.55 3.37
CA PRO A 26 -20.86 3.45 4.27
C PRO A 26 -19.34 3.28 4.35
N THR A 27 -18.74 3.82 5.42
CA THR A 27 -17.35 3.55 5.75
C THR A 27 -17.36 2.10 6.19
N GLN A 28 -17.11 1.21 5.22
CA GLN A 28 -16.61 -0.13 5.52
C GLN A 28 -15.58 0.05 6.64
N PRO A 29 -15.73 -0.65 7.78
CA PRO A 29 -14.74 -0.54 8.84
C PRO A 29 -13.38 -0.81 8.20
N LEU A 30 -12.47 0.16 8.32
CA LEU A 30 -11.12 0.03 7.79
C LEU A 30 -10.53 -1.25 8.40
N THR A 31 -9.95 -2.10 7.56
CA THR A 31 -9.28 -3.30 8.05
C THR A 31 -8.14 -2.90 8.98
N GLU A 32 -7.68 -3.81 9.84
CA GLU A 32 -6.52 -3.55 10.71
C GLU A 32 -5.29 -3.04 9.91
N HIS A 33 -5.21 -3.40 8.63
CA HIS A 33 -4.14 -2.98 7.71
C HIS A 33 -4.26 -1.52 7.25
N LEU A 34 -5.38 -0.86 7.52
CA LEU A 34 -5.63 0.56 7.22
C LEU A 34 -5.87 1.37 8.49
N THR A 35 -5.51 0.86 9.68
CA THR A 35 -5.64 1.58 10.96
C THR A 35 -4.96 2.95 10.92
N LEU A 36 -3.82 3.08 10.23
CA LEU A 36 -3.10 4.34 10.09
C LEU A 36 -3.59 5.22 8.92
N GLY A 37 -4.64 4.80 8.19
CA GLY A 37 -5.26 5.59 7.14
C GLY A 37 -5.19 4.96 5.75
N ASN A 38 -5.78 5.64 4.78
CA ASN A 38 -5.82 5.24 3.37
C ASN A 38 -5.01 6.26 2.54
N PRO A 39 -3.76 5.93 2.14
CA PRO A 39 -2.79 6.91 1.63
C PRO A 39 -3.20 7.72 0.40
N SER A 40 -4.12 7.19 -0.40
CA SER A 40 -4.54 7.82 -1.66
C SER A 40 -6.05 7.98 -1.77
N GLY A 41 -6.80 7.73 -0.68
CA GLY A 41 -8.26 7.63 -0.73
C GLY A 41 -8.76 6.56 -1.72
N ALA A 42 -8.01 5.46 -1.88
CA ALA A 42 -8.38 4.38 -2.79
C ALA A 42 -9.75 3.80 -2.42
N THR A 43 -10.56 3.46 -3.43
CA THR A 43 -11.88 2.85 -3.24
C THR A 43 -12.01 1.59 -4.10
N ALA A 44 -12.91 0.68 -3.72
CA ALA A 44 -13.22 -0.51 -4.52
C ALA A 44 -14.19 -0.18 -5.68
N ASP A 45 -13.97 0.96 -6.34
CA ASP A 45 -14.74 1.41 -7.50
C ASP A 45 -13.94 1.18 -8.79
N VAL A 46 -14.50 0.39 -9.70
CA VAL A 46 -13.89 0.10 -11.00
C VAL A 46 -13.74 1.34 -11.89
N SER A 47 -14.43 2.44 -11.56
CA SER A 47 -14.25 3.76 -12.18
C SER A 47 -12.93 4.44 -11.79
N GLN A 48 -12.25 3.94 -10.74
CA GLN A 48 -10.95 4.40 -10.23
C GLN A 48 -9.83 3.38 -10.51
N PRO A 49 -9.57 2.99 -11.77
CA PRO A 49 -8.72 1.84 -12.09
C PRO A 49 -7.24 2.01 -11.76
N THR A 50 -6.78 3.24 -11.57
CA THR A 50 -5.39 3.57 -11.20
C THR A 50 -5.21 3.73 -9.68
N ASN A 51 -6.30 3.61 -8.91
CA ASN A 51 -6.32 3.78 -7.46
C ASN A 51 -7.34 2.82 -6.80
N TYR A 52 -7.37 1.57 -7.28
CA TYR A 52 -8.40 0.60 -6.92
C TYR A 52 -8.05 -0.12 -5.61
N LEU A 53 -8.89 0.02 -4.58
CA LEU A 53 -8.67 -0.62 -3.29
C LEU A 53 -8.95 -2.12 -3.36
N LEU A 54 -7.94 -2.93 -3.08
CA LEU A 54 -8.09 -4.35 -2.76
C LEU A 54 -7.82 -4.52 -1.26
N SER A 55 -8.85 -4.95 -0.53
CA SER A 55 -8.73 -5.31 0.87
C SER A 55 -8.74 -6.83 1.02
N LYS A 56 -7.69 -7.39 1.60
CA LYS A 56 -7.57 -8.82 1.89
C LYS A 56 -7.38 -9.02 3.39
N PRO A 57 -7.66 -10.23 3.92
CA PRO A 57 -7.40 -10.51 5.33
C PRO A 57 -5.93 -10.32 5.73
N GLN A 58 -4.97 -10.42 4.80
CA GLN A 58 -3.54 -10.37 5.11
C GLN A 58 -2.91 -9.00 4.89
N TYR A 59 -3.46 -8.15 4.03
CA TYR A 59 -2.94 -6.82 3.71
C TYR A 59 -3.99 -6.04 2.91
N ALA A 60 -3.86 -4.72 2.85
CA ALA A 60 -4.64 -3.85 1.98
C ALA A 60 -3.72 -3.19 0.94
N LEU A 61 -4.21 -2.90 -0.26
CA LEU A 61 -3.44 -2.19 -1.26
C LEU A 61 -4.30 -1.29 -2.15
N SER A 62 -3.68 -0.25 -2.72
CA SER A 62 -4.19 0.42 -3.91
C SER A 62 -3.51 -0.18 -5.14
N TYR A 63 -4.30 -0.73 -6.05
CA TYR A 63 -3.82 -1.32 -7.30
C TYR A 63 -3.92 -0.33 -8.46
N HIS A 64 -2.87 -0.25 -9.26
CA HIS A 64 -2.83 0.58 -10.45
C HIS A 64 -2.90 -0.28 -11.71
N ARG A 65 -4.10 -0.48 -12.26
CA ARG A 65 -4.38 -1.34 -13.42
C ARG A 65 -3.38 -1.13 -14.56
N ASP A 66 -3.16 0.13 -14.94
CA ASP A 66 -2.34 0.45 -16.12
C ASP A 66 -0.84 0.29 -15.89
N ARG A 67 -0.40 0.17 -14.62
CA ARG A 67 1.00 -0.13 -14.28
C ARG A 67 1.20 -1.62 -14.01
N GLY A 68 0.14 -2.40 -13.76
CA GLY A 68 0.23 -3.81 -13.41
C GLY A 68 0.86 -4.08 -12.03
N ILE A 69 1.00 -3.05 -11.18
CA ILE A 69 1.63 -3.12 -9.86
C ILE A 69 0.84 -2.28 -8.84
N PRO A 70 0.99 -2.51 -7.52
CA PRO A 70 0.38 -1.65 -6.52
C PRO A 70 0.99 -0.25 -6.51
N THR A 71 0.16 0.76 -6.22
CA THR A 71 0.62 2.10 -5.85
C THR A 71 1.22 2.08 -4.44
N TRP A 72 0.52 1.41 -3.52
CA TRP A 72 0.98 1.14 -2.16
C TRP A 72 0.35 -0.17 -1.65
N VAL A 73 1.01 -0.81 -0.69
CA VAL A 73 0.52 -1.94 0.09
C VAL A 73 0.74 -1.61 1.57
N SER A 74 -0.28 -1.85 2.38
CA SER A 74 -0.30 -1.59 3.82
C SER A 74 -0.65 -2.86 4.58
N TRP A 75 0.04 -3.12 5.69
CA TRP A 75 -0.24 -4.25 6.56
C TRP A 75 0.16 -3.99 8.01
N HIS A 76 -0.58 -4.64 8.90
CA HIS A 76 -0.25 -4.76 10.32
C HIS A 76 0.57 -6.03 10.54
N LEU A 77 1.51 -5.99 11.47
CA LEU A 77 2.36 -7.10 11.83
C LEU A 77 2.52 -7.13 13.35
N ASP A 78 2.02 -8.21 13.93
CA ASP A 78 2.23 -8.59 15.31
C ASP A 78 2.67 -10.07 15.39
N ALA A 79 2.73 -10.61 16.60
CA ALA A 79 3.08 -12.01 16.81
C ALA A 79 2.04 -13.00 16.26
N SER A 80 0.77 -12.61 16.09
CA SER A 80 -0.31 -13.49 15.63
C SER A 80 -0.24 -13.79 14.13
N TRP A 81 0.36 -12.89 13.35
CA TRP A 81 0.64 -13.09 11.93
C TRP A 81 1.78 -14.07 11.65
N ARG A 82 2.53 -14.46 12.68
CA ARG A 82 3.74 -15.28 12.63
C ARG A 82 3.49 -16.67 13.20
N GLY A 83 3.87 -17.69 12.43
CA GLY A 83 3.82 -19.10 12.82
C GLY A 83 4.87 -19.92 12.09
N SER A 84 4.57 -21.20 11.86
CA SER A 84 5.48 -22.18 11.26
C SER A 84 5.10 -22.60 9.82
N ALA A 85 4.11 -21.94 9.20
CA ALA A 85 3.75 -22.24 7.82
C ALA A 85 4.94 -22.03 6.90
N ALA A 86 5.22 -23.02 6.05
CA ALA A 86 6.28 -22.94 5.05
C ALA A 86 5.96 -21.86 4.01
N ARG A 87 7.01 -21.35 3.37
CA ARG A 87 6.89 -20.49 2.20
C ARG A 87 6.24 -21.27 1.05
N GLN A 88 5.21 -20.71 0.43
CA GLN A 88 4.42 -21.42 -0.59
C GLN A 88 4.99 -21.33 -2.01
N ASP A 89 5.67 -20.23 -2.36
CA ASP A 89 6.29 -20.05 -3.67
C ASP A 89 5.33 -20.17 -4.87
N ASP A 90 4.04 -19.94 -4.64
CA ASP A 90 2.93 -20.14 -5.58
C ASP A 90 2.51 -18.84 -6.28
N PHE A 91 3.48 -18.18 -6.93
CA PHE A 91 3.29 -16.93 -7.68
C PHE A 91 2.16 -17.05 -8.70
N ARG A 92 1.06 -16.30 -8.50
CA ARG A 92 -0.14 -16.45 -9.33
C ARG A 92 -0.91 -15.14 -9.51
N ALA A 93 -1.66 -15.11 -10.60
CA ALA A 93 -2.62 -14.04 -10.87
C ALA A 93 -3.64 -13.91 -9.73
N ASP A 94 -4.08 -12.67 -9.49
CA ASP A 94 -5.14 -12.38 -8.55
C ASP A 94 -6.50 -12.39 -9.26
N ASN A 95 -7.22 -13.49 -9.09
CA ASN A 95 -8.54 -13.68 -9.71
C ASN A 95 -9.64 -12.78 -9.12
N THR A 96 -9.33 -11.96 -8.10
CA THR A 96 -10.26 -10.97 -7.54
C THR A 96 -10.23 -9.62 -8.27
N LEU A 97 -9.29 -9.44 -9.21
CA LEU A 97 -9.27 -8.25 -10.07
C LEU A 97 -10.54 -8.16 -10.94
N PRO A 98 -11.06 -6.95 -11.19
CA PRO A 98 -12.24 -6.75 -12.04
C PRO A 98 -12.13 -7.42 -13.40
N ALA A 99 -13.27 -7.93 -13.90
CA ALA A 99 -13.33 -8.60 -15.19
C ALA A 99 -12.82 -7.69 -16.31
N GLY A 100 -12.02 -8.27 -17.22
CA GLY A 100 -11.41 -7.57 -18.35
C GLY A 100 -10.10 -6.84 -18.01
N TRP A 101 -9.70 -6.75 -16.74
CA TRP A 101 -8.37 -6.22 -16.40
C TRP A 101 -7.31 -7.28 -16.67
N TYR A 102 -6.12 -6.83 -17.08
CA TYR A 102 -4.98 -7.73 -17.21
C TYR A 102 -4.58 -8.26 -15.84
N GLN A 103 -4.57 -9.58 -15.69
CA GLN A 103 -4.10 -10.23 -14.48
C GLN A 103 -2.64 -10.62 -14.67
N VAL A 104 -1.75 -9.89 -14.00
CA VAL A 104 -0.31 -10.18 -14.03
C VAL A 104 -0.08 -11.60 -13.52
N GLY A 105 0.58 -12.43 -14.33
CA GLY A 105 0.87 -13.82 -13.99
C GLY A 105 2.28 -13.97 -13.44
N GLY A 106 2.56 -15.10 -12.80
CA GLY A 106 3.92 -15.43 -12.35
C GLY A 106 4.93 -15.38 -13.51
N SER A 107 4.55 -15.77 -14.73
CA SER A 107 5.42 -15.73 -15.91
C SER A 107 5.69 -14.34 -16.49
N SER A 108 4.96 -13.30 -16.08
CA SER A 108 5.13 -11.92 -16.58
C SER A 108 6.53 -11.34 -16.31
N TYR A 109 7.26 -11.91 -15.35
CA TYR A 109 8.60 -11.47 -14.95
C TYR A 109 9.71 -12.35 -15.55
N SER A 110 9.36 -13.46 -16.20
CA SER A 110 10.32 -14.46 -16.67
C SER A 110 11.31 -13.87 -17.67
N GLY A 111 12.60 -14.11 -17.46
CA GLY A 111 13.67 -13.62 -18.34
C GLY A 111 13.94 -12.12 -18.27
N SER A 112 13.23 -11.35 -17.43
CA SER A 112 13.41 -9.89 -17.32
C SER A 112 14.71 -9.47 -16.63
N GLY A 113 15.25 -10.32 -15.75
CA GLY A 113 16.34 -9.97 -14.85
C GLY A 113 15.88 -9.22 -13.59
N PHE A 114 14.58 -9.02 -13.39
CA PHE A 114 14.00 -8.51 -12.14
C PHE A 114 13.41 -9.64 -11.31
N ASP A 115 13.49 -9.50 -9.99
CA ASP A 115 12.79 -10.36 -9.06
C ASP A 115 11.30 -10.01 -9.00
N ARG A 116 10.51 -10.98 -8.54
CA ARG A 116 9.12 -10.76 -8.09
C ARG A 116 9.18 -10.21 -6.67
N GLY A 117 9.43 -8.91 -6.56
CA GLY A 117 9.64 -8.21 -5.30
C GLY A 117 8.33 -8.08 -4.51
N HIS A 118 8.27 -8.73 -3.34
CA HIS A 118 7.08 -8.67 -2.50
C HIS A 118 6.95 -7.27 -1.88
N GLN A 119 5.71 -6.78 -1.77
CA GLN A 119 5.42 -5.59 -0.97
C GLN A 119 5.14 -6.00 0.49
N CYS A 120 4.09 -6.78 0.73
CA CYS A 120 3.92 -7.55 1.98
C CYS A 120 4.71 -8.87 1.88
N PRO A 121 5.77 -9.07 2.67
CA PRO A 121 6.68 -10.20 2.48
C PRO A 121 6.13 -11.51 3.06
N SER A 122 6.46 -12.62 2.40
CA SER A 122 6.08 -13.98 2.86
C SER A 122 6.42 -14.25 4.33
N ALA A 123 7.56 -13.75 4.82
CA ALA A 123 7.99 -13.99 6.20
C ALA A 123 7.14 -13.24 7.25
N ASP A 124 6.28 -12.31 6.84
CA ASP A 124 5.36 -11.59 7.74
C ASP A 124 3.99 -12.29 7.82
N ARG A 125 3.77 -13.34 7.03
CA ARG A 125 2.54 -14.15 7.00
C ARG A 125 2.89 -15.62 7.06
N THR A 126 3.22 -16.10 8.26
CA THR A 126 3.58 -17.51 8.47
C THR A 126 2.66 -18.22 9.47
N ASN A 127 1.56 -17.58 9.90
CA ASN A 127 0.58 -18.18 10.80
C ASN A 127 -0.08 -19.41 10.15
N THR A 128 -0.62 -19.24 8.94
CA THR A 128 -1.27 -20.33 8.19
C THR A 128 -0.75 -20.42 6.76
N VAL A 129 -0.93 -21.59 6.13
CA VAL A 129 -0.63 -21.80 4.71
C VAL A 129 -1.40 -20.82 3.81
N PRO A 130 -2.73 -20.60 4.00
CA PRO A 130 -3.46 -19.56 3.27
C PRO A 130 -2.88 -18.15 3.42
N ASP A 131 -2.48 -17.75 4.63
CA ASP A 131 -1.89 -16.42 4.85
C ASP A 131 -0.58 -16.25 4.07
N ASN A 132 0.27 -17.27 4.10
CA ASN A 132 1.52 -17.24 3.37
C ASN A 132 1.29 -17.22 1.85
N SER A 133 0.42 -18.11 1.35
CA SER A 133 0.05 -18.18 -0.07
C SER A 133 -0.52 -16.86 -0.59
N ALA A 134 -1.26 -16.11 0.25
CA ALA A 134 -1.80 -14.80 -0.14
C ALA A 134 -0.70 -13.80 -0.52
N THR A 135 0.50 -13.90 0.07
CA THR A 135 1.63 -12.99 -0.26
C THR A 135 2.18 -13.20 -1.68
N PHE A 136 1.87 -14.33 -2.32
CA PHE A 136 2.33 -14.69 -3.68
C PHE A 136 1.36 -14.26 -4.79
N LEU A 137 0.28 -13.54 -4.47
CA LEU A 137 -0.55 -12.90 -5.47
C LEU A 137 0.23 -11.81 -6.19
N MET A 138 0.18 -11.78 -7.52
CA MET A 138 0.96 -10.80 -8.31
C MET A 138 0.52 -9.35 -8.13
N THR A 139 -0.66 -9.10 -7.54
CA THR A 139 -1.10 -7.77 -7.07
C THR A 139 -0.24 -7.23 -5.93
N ASN A 140 0.53 -8.09 -5.24
CA ASN A 140 1.49 -7.76 -4.19
C ASN A 140 2.95 -7.69 -4.70
N MET A 141 3.17 -7.68 -6.02
CA MET A 141 4.51 -7.72 -6.61
C MET A 141 4.86 -6.44 -7.36
N VAL A 142 6.16 -6.09 -7.31
CA VAL A 142 6.78 -5.10 -8.19
C VAL A 142 8.05 -5.69 -8.84
N PRO A 143 8.44 -5.28 -10.06
CA PRO A 143 9.76 -5.60 -10.61
C PRO A 143 10.84 -4.95 -9.76
N GLN A 144 11.57 -5.76 -9.00
CA GLN A 144 12.60 -5.27 -8.07
C GLN A 144 13.98 -5.78 -8.50
N ALA A 145 14.96 -4.87 -8.53
CA ALA A 145 16.34 -5.22 -8.84
C ALA A 145 16.86 -6.23 -7.78
N PRO A 146 17.54 -7.32 -8.19
CA PRO A 146 17.92 -8.38 -7.26
C PRO A 146 18.73 -7.93 -6.04
N ARG A 147 19.67 -6.98 -6.16
CA ARG A 147 20.39 -6.48 -4.97
C ARG A 147 19.51 -5.64 -4.06
N ASN A 148 18.58 -4.85 -4.61
CA ASN A 148 17.60 -4.16 -3.81
C ASN A 148 16.74 -5.17 -3.04
N ASN A 149 16.13 -6.15 -3.74
CA ASN A 149 15.24 -7.15 -3.14
C ASN A 149 15.95 -8.05 -2.10
N GLN A 150 17.05 -8.69 -2.49
CA GLN A 150 17.66 -9.76 -1.71
C GLN A 150 18.61 -9.26 -0.62
N GLN A 151 18.98 -7.98 -0.65
CA GLN A 151 19.94 -7.39 0.30
C GLN A 151 19.28 -6.22 1.02
N THR A 152 19.29 -5.02 0.44
CA THR A 152 18.85 -3.79 1.12
C THR A 152 17.44 -3.90 1.70
N TRP A 153 16.47 -4.35 0.89
CA TRP A 153 15.08 -4.51 1.28
C TRP A 153 14.88 -5.65 2.28
N ALA A 154 15.45 -6.82 2.00
CA ALA A 154 15.41 -7.97 2.91
C ALA A 154 16.03 -7.66 4.29
N ASN A 155 17.09 -6.86 4.34
CA ASN A 155 17.72 -6.44 5.59
C ASN A 155 16.78 -5.56 6.42
N LEU A 156 16.09 -4.59 5.81
CA LEU A 156 15.08 -3.80 6.53
C LEU A 156 13.91 -4.68 6.99
N GLU A 157 13.45 -5.62 6.16
CA GLU A 157 12.38 -6.55 6.57
C GLU A 157 12.79 -7.42 7.76
N ASN A 158 14.02 -7.94 7.75
CA ASN A 158 14.58 -8.69 8.88
C ASN A 158 14.66 -7.83 10.13
N TYR A 159 15.18 -6.60 10.01
CA TYR A 159 15.28 -5.67 11.13
C TYR A 159 13.90 -5.33 11.71
N THR A 160 12.92 -5.04 10.84
CA THR A 160 11.54 -4.73 11.24
C THR A 160 10.97 -5.84 12.12
N ARG A 161 11.13 -7.11 11.73
CA ARG A 161 10.63 -8.25 12.51
C ARG A 161 11.25 -8.39 13.89
N THR A 162 12.43 -7.79 14.14
CA THR A 162 13.05 -7.85 15.48
C THR A 162 12.24 -7.08 16.53
N PHE A 163 11.45 -6.08 16.14
CA PHE A 163 10.64 -5.33 17.10
C PHE A 163 9.55 -6.18 17.75
N LEU A 164 9.10 -7.24 17.10
CA LEU A 164 8.07 -8.15 17.63
C LEU A 164 8.50 -8.84 18.92
N SER A 165 9.79 -9.18 19.07
CA SER A 165 10.30 -9.81 20.28
C SER A 165 10.33 -8.86 21.49
N SER A 166 10.21 -7.56 21.25
CA SER A 166 10.22 -6.50 22.26
C SER A 166 8.82 -6.11 22.73
N GLY A 167 7.78 -6.89 22.41
CA GLY A 167 6.39 -6.59 22.78
C GLY A 167 5.81 -5.42 21.98
N ASN A 168 6.32 -5.21 20.76
CA ASN A 168 5.77 -4.23 19.83
C ASN A 168 4.91 -4.90 18.76
N GLU A 169 4.01 -4.11 18.21
CA GLU A 169 3.36 -4.32 16.93
C GLU A 169 3.83 -3.26 15.93
N ILE A 170 3.63 -3.55 14.65
CA ILE A 170 4.23 -2.79 13.58
C ILE A 170 3.18 -2.55 12.51
N TYR A 171 3.11 -1.30 12.06
CA TYR A 171 2.34 -0.91 10.89
C TYR A 171 3.30 -0.56 9.77
N ILE A 172 3.15 -1.21 8.62
CA ILE A 172 4.04 -1.03 7.48
C ILE A 172 3.21 -0.60 6.27
N ILE A 173 3.68 0.44 5.59
CA ILE A 173 3.18 0.87 4.29
C ILE A 173 4.37 0.95 3.34
N CYS A 174 4.28 0.33 2.17
CA CYS A 174 5.31 0.44 1.16
C CYS A 174 4.71 0.63 -0.23
N GLY A 175 5.53 1.01 -1.19
CA GLY A 175 5.10 1.18 -2.57
C GLY A 175 6.26 1.49 -3.50
N ALA A 176 5.91 1.81 -4.74
CA ALA A 176 6.88 2.09 -5.77
C ALA A 176 6.40 3.15 -6.77
N TYR A 177 7.30 4.05 -7.16
CA TYR A 177 6.99 5.17 -8.05
C TYR A 177 8.05 5.37 -9.13
N GLY A 178 7.74 6.26 -10.07
CA GLY A 178 8.54 6.46 -11.28
C GLY A 178 8.54 5.25 -12.21
N GLN A 179 9.36 5.34 -13.24
CA GLN A 179 9.52 4.30 -14.26
C GLN A 179 11.00 4.18 -14.65
N GLY A 180 11.52 2.95 -14.65
CA GLY A 180 12.89 2.65 -15.08
C GLY A 180 13.79 2.15 -13.95
N GLY A 181 14.19 0.88 -14.00
CA GLY A 181 15.14 0.27 -13.06
C GLY A 181 16.18 -0.58 -13.79
N THR A 182 17.19 -1.05 -13.07
CA THR A 182 18.24 -1.93 -13.63
C THR A 182 18.23 -3.28 -12.96
N GLY A 183 17.70 -4.30 -13.66
CA GLY A 183 17.75 -5.70 -13.25
C GLY A 183 19.09 -6.35 -13.55
N SER A 184 19.20 -7.67 -13.41
CA SER A 184 20.45 -8.42 -13.68
C SER A 184 20.87 -8.38 -15.15
N ASN A 185 19.93 -8.18 -16.08
CA ASN A 185 20.19 -8.17 -17.51
C ASN A 185 20.54 -6.76 -18.00
N SER A 186 19.60 -5.82 -17.86
CA SER A 186 19.74 -4.46 -18.34
C SER A 186 18.73 -3.52 -17.68
N PHE A 187 18.84 -2.24 -17.99
CA PHE A 187 17.80 -1.25 -17.70
C PHE A 187 16.50 -1.60 -18.43
N GLN A 188 15.37 -1.51 -17.74
CA GLN A 188 14.03 -1.74 -18.28
C GLN A 188 13.05 -0.73 -17.70
N THR A 189 12.08 -0.29 -18.51
CA THR A 189 10.97 0.58 -18.07
C THR A 189 9.68 -0.21 -17.88
N THR A 190 9.51 -1.33 -18.59
CA THR A 190 8.35 -2.20 -18.50
C THR A 190 8.73 -3.66 -18.76
N LEU A 191 7.95 -4.60 -18.24
CA LEU A 191 8.00 -6.02 -18.55
C LEU A 191 6.72 -6.45 -19.30
N ASP A 192 6.73 -7.70 -19.77
CA ASP A 192 5.53 -8.37 -20.27
C ASP A 192 4.76 -7.60 -21.35
N GLN A 193 5.49 -7.17 -22.40
CA GLN A 193 4.95 -6.37 -23.51
C GLN A 193 4.32 -5.04 -23.07
N GLY A 194 4.89 -4.41 -22.04
CA GLY A 194 4.43 -3.11 -21.55
C GLY A 194 3.38 -3.18 -20.44
N ARG A 195 2.92 -4.38 -20.06
CA ARG A 195 1.80 -4.58 -19.14
C ARG A 195 2.18 -4.47 -17.66
N VAL A 196 3.47 -4.53 -17.34
CA VAL A 196 4.00 -4.37 -15.98
C VAL A 196 5.04 -3.27 -15.99
N THR A 197 4.82 -2.19 -15.25
CA THR A 197 5.79 -1.10 -15.13
C THR A 197 6.93 -1.51 -14.20
N VAL A 198 8.16 -1.26 -14.62
CA VAL A 198 9.33 -1.33 -13.74
C VAL A 198 9.44 0.00 -13.02
N PRO A 199 9.27 0.07 -11.69
CA PRO A 199 9.39 1.33 -10.96
C PRO A 199 10.84 1.79 -10.90
N ALA A 200 11.05 3.11 -10.79
CA ALA A 200 12.39 3.67 -10.60
C ALA A 200 12.83 3.65 -9.14
N ARG A 201 11.88 3.73 -8.21
CA ARG A 201 12.13 3.83 -6.77
C ARG A 201 11.13 3.01 -5.98
N LEU A 202 11.59 2.49 -4.84
CA LEU A 202 10.79 1.75 -3.86
C LEU A 202 10.95 2.41 -2.50
N TRP A 203 9.84 2.61 -1.80
CA TRP A 203 9.80 3.24 -0.49
C TRP A 203 9.05 2.37 0.52
N LYS A 204 9.37 2.53 1.80
CA LYS A 204 8.71 1.86 2.92
C LYS A 204 8.70 2.77 4.14
N VAL A 205 7.56 2.83 4.82
CA VAL A 205 7.36 3.46 6.13
C VAL A 205 6.98 2.37 7.13
N VAL A 206 7.68 2.35 8.25
CA VAL A 206 7.49 1.40 9.36
C VAL A 206 7.21 2.21 10.62
N VAL A 207 6.04 2.01 11.23
CA VAL A 207 5.65 2.62 12.50
C VAL A 207 5.71 1.54 13.58
N VAL A 208 6.51 1.76 14.62
CA VAL A 208 6.71 0.80 15.72
C VAL A 208 5.95 1.27 16.95
N LEU A 209 5.03 0.46 17.45
CA LEU A 209 4.21 0.74 18.63
C LEU A 209 4.32 -0.39 19.64
N PRO A 210 4.34 -0.13 20.96
CA PRO A 210 4.05 -1.18 21.94
C PRO A 210 2.69 -1.82 21.64
N THR A 211 2.51 -3.12 21.89
CA THR A 211 1.21 -3.76 21.68
C THR A 211 0.11 -3.09 22.52
N GLY A 212 -1.04 -2.77 21.92
CA GLY A 212 -2.17 -2.17 22.61
C GLY A 212 -3.42 -2.03 21.74
N ASP A 213 -4.36 -1.19 22.19
CA ASP A 213 -5.58 -0.85 21.45
C ASP A 213 -5.56 0.61 20.97
N ASN A 214 -6.44 0.97 20.03
CA ASN A 214 -6.64 2.33 19.53
C ASN A 214 -5.38 2.94 18.88
N ASP A 215 -4.71 2.18 18.03
CA ASP A 215 -3.30 2.40 17.68
C ASP A 215 -3.00 3.72 16.98
N ALA A 216 -3.88 4.20 16.11
CA ALA A 216 -3.73 5.51 15.47
C ALA A 216 -3.61 6.64 16.50
N THR A 217 -4.30 6.53 17.64
CA THR A 217 -4.25 7.53 18.73
C THR A 217 -3.02 7.39 19.63
N ARG A 218 -2.37 6.22 19.61
CA ARG A 218 -1.12 5.95 20.37
C ARG A 218 0.12 6.42 19.62
N VAL A 219 0.02 6.67 18.32
CA VAL A 219 1.07 7.34 17.57
C VAL A 219 1.24 8.74 18.16
N SER A 220 2.46 9.01 18.65
CA SER A 220 2.83 10.23 19.34
C SER A 220 4.13 10.78 18.76
N SER A 221 4.47 12.03 19.07
CA SER A 221 5.73 12.64 18.60
C SER A 221 7.02 11.90 19.03
N SER A 222 6.94 10.90 19.91
CA SER A 222 8.07 10.03 20.30
C SER A 222 8.03 8.64 19.66
N THR A 223 6.97 8.31 18.92
CA THR A 223 6.86 7.04 18.20
C THR A 223 7.97 6.92 17.18
N ARG A 224 8.68 5.78 17.16
CA ARG A 224 9.71 5.55 16.16
C ARG A 224 9.07 5.24 14.81
N ILE A 225 9.43 6.03 13.81
CA ILE A 225 9.05 5.84 12.40
C ILE A 225 10.32 5.70 11.59
N ILE A 226 10.43 4.61 10.83
CA ILE A 226 11.52 4.38 9.87
C ILE A 226 10.94 4.55 8.47
N ALA A 227 11.43 5.52 7.72
CA ALA A 227 11.07 5.74 6.33
C ALA A 227 12.34 5.62 5.45
N ILE A 228 12.26 4.82 4.38
CA ILE A 228 13.33 4.71 3.39
C ILE A 228 12.79 4.93 1.97
N ASP A 229 13.65 5.43 1.09
CA ASP A 229 13.39 5.53 -0.34
C ASP A 229 14.63 5.16 -1.17
N THR A 230 14.53 4.04 -1.87
CA THR A 230 15.65 3.35 -2.53
C THR A 230 15.54 3.42 -4.05
N PRO A 231 16.66 3.56 -4.78
CA PRO A 231 16.64 3.34 -6.22
C PRO A 231 16.45 1.86 -6.55
N ASN A 232 15.73 1.57 -7.64
CA ASN A 232 15.48 0.21 -8.12
C ASN A 232 16.63 -0.29 -9.02
N ASP A 233 17.81 -0.45 -8.45
CA ASP A 233 19.02 -0.83 -9.18
C ASP A 233 19.91 -1.83 -8.43
N ASN A 234 20.91 -2.35 -9.15
CA ASN A 234 21.92 -3.28 -8.65
C ASN A 234 23.25 -2.61 -8.21
N THR A 235 23.28 -1.28 -8.11
CA THR A 235 24.42 -0.51 -7.59
C THR A 235 24.21 -0.06 -6.14
N ILE A 236 22.99 -0.24 -5.62
CA ILE A 236 22.59 0.09 -4.26
C ILE A 236 23.47 -0.59 -3.18
N ASN A 237 23.76 0.16 -2.12
CA ASN A 237 24.36 -0.33 -0.87
C ASN A 237 23.40 -1.24 -0.08
N THR A 238 23.94 -2.27 0.56
CA THR A 238 23.21 -3.24 1.39
C THR A 238 22.72 -2.69 2.73
N ASP A 239 23.37 -1.64 3.24
CA ASP A 239 22.92 -0.89 4.41
C ASP A 239 21.72 -0.03 4.02
N TRP A 240 20.53 -0.49 4.40
CA TRP A 240 19.28 0.22 4.15
C TRP A 240 19.23 1.58 4.85
N GLY A 241 20.01 1.76 5.92
CA GLY A 241 20.09 3.00 6.69
C GLY A 241 20.59 4.19 5.88
N GLN A 242 21.31 3.95 4.78
CA GLN A 242 21.79 5.00 3.85
C GLN A 242 20.67 5.65 3.04
N TYR A 243 19.48 5.04 3.00
CA TYR A 243 18.33 5.50 2.21
C TYR A 243 17.22 6.08 3.08
N ARG A 244 17.51 6.38 4.34
CA ARG A 244 16.55 6.98 5.26
C ARG A 244 16.14 8.36 4.77
N VAL A 245 14.84 8.60 4.80
CA VAL A 245 14.19 9.87 4.45
C VAL A 245 13.13 10.17 5.50
N SER A 246 12.51 11.34 5.41
CA SER A 246 11.33 11.66 6.20
C SER A 246 10.06 11.10 5.52
N VAL A 247 8.95 11.00 6.23
CA VAL A 247 7.67 10.61 5.61
C VAL A 247 7.23 11.69 4.63
N ASP A 248 7.39 12.98 4.97
CA ASP A 248 7.12 14.11 4.08
C ASP A 248 7.84 14.00 2.73
N ALA A 249 9.08 13.48 2.72
CA ALA A 249 9.83 13.30 1.48
C ALA A 249 9.21 12.23 0.57
N ILE A 250 8.64 11.17 1.14
CA ILE A 250 7.91 10.15 0.40
C ILE A 250 6.59 10.72 -0.11
N GLU A 251 5.85 11.46 0.72
CA GLU A 251 4.61 12.12 0.32
C GLU A 251 4.84 13.13 -0.82
N ALA A 252 5.86 13.97 -0.71
CA ALA A 252 6.25 14.90 -1.77
C ALA A 252 6.60 14.20 -3.09
N ALA A 253 7.21 13.01 -3.03
CA ALA A 253 7.58 12.24 -4.21
C ALA A 253 6.40 11.47 -4.84
N THR A 254 5.37 11.14 -4.06
CA THR A 254 4.30 10.22 -4.46
C THR A 254 2.91 10.86 -4.58
N GLY A 255 2.70 12.00 -3.92
CA GLY A 255 1.39 12.64 -3.77
C GLY A 255 0.45 11.91 -2.81
N LEU A 256 0.97 10.98 -1.99
CA LEU A 256 0.21 10.27 -0.96
C LEU A 256 0.14 11.09 0.33
N ASP A 257 -0.89 10.83 1.13
CA ASP A 257 -1.08 11.29 2.52
C ASP A 257 -0.97 10.08 3.44
N LEU A 258 0.27 9.76 3.81
CA LEU A 258 0.61 8.62 4.65
C LEU A 258 0.23 8.94 6.10
N LEU A 259 -0.12 7.90 6.86
CA LEU A 259 -0.50 8.05 8.26
C LEU A 259 -1.72 8.98 8.47
N SER A 260 -2.57 9.18 7.46
CA SER A 260 -3.73 10.10 7.46
C SER A 260 -4.75 9.92 8.59
N ALA A 261 -4.73 8.79 9.33
CA ALA A 261 -5.56 8.60 10.51
C ALA A 261 -4.90 9.08 11.83
N VAL A 262 -3.61 9.41 11.82
CA VAL A 262 -2.87 9.97 12.95
C VAL A 262 -3.27 11.44 13.15
N PRO A 263 -3.39 11.95 14.39
CA PRO A 263 -3.71 13.36 14.60
C PRO A 263 -2.75 14.31 13.88
N VAL A 264 -3.28 15.30 13.14
CA VAL A 264 -2.49 16.25 12.32
C VAL A 264 -1.35 16.91 13.11
N ALA A 265 -1.58 17.28 14.37
CA ALA A 265 -0.53 17.89 15.20
C ALA A 265 0.65 16.94 15.48
N VAL A 266 0.42 15.63 15.48
CA VAL A 266 1.46 14.60 15.61
C VAL A 266 2.16 14.37 14.27
N GLN A 267 1.41 14.27 13.17
CA GLN A 267 1.93 14.17 11.80
C GLN A 267 2.96 15.27 11.50
N GLN A 268 2.58 16.54 11.72
CA GLN A 268 3.42 17.72 11.52
C GLN A 268 4.79 17.67 12.23
N VAL A 269 4.89 16.88 13.29
CA VAL A 269 6.12 16.72 14.07
C VAL A 269 6.87 15.45 13.68
N LEU A 270 6.16 14.35 13.42
CA LEU A 270 6.76 13.05 13.13
C LEU A 270 7.25 12.95 11.68
N GLU A 271 6.45 13.43 10.73
CA GLU A 271 6.65 13.16 9.30
C GLU A 271 7.79 13.99 8.69
N THR A 272 8.19 15.06 9.37
CA THR A 272 9.36 15.89 9.05
C THR A 272 10.68 15.28 9.50
N ARG A 273 10.67 14.26 10.37
CA ARG A 273 11.89 13.68 10.96
C ARG A 273 12.45 12.54 10.11
N VAL A 274 13.76 12.39 10.15
CA VAL A 274 14.47 11.21 9.62
C VAL A 274 14.89 10.34 10.80
N ASP A 275 14.64 9.03 10.74
CA ASP A 275 15.09 8.09 11.79
C ASP A 275 16.61 8.12 11.93
N GLU A 276 17.12 8.28 13.15
CA GLU A 276 18.55 8.18 13.46
C GLU A 276 18.87 6.92 14.28
N GLY A 277 17.89 6.05 14.48
CA GLY A 277 18.05 4.84 15.28
C GLY A 277 18.94 3.77 14.63
N PRO A 278 19.15 2.65 15.35
CA PRO A 278 19.94 1.52 14.86
C PRO A 278 19.35 0.91 13.58
N THR A 279 20.21 0.27 12.78
CA THR A 279 19.83 -0.36 11.51
C THR A 279 19.88 -1.90 11.52
N GLN A 280 20.28 -2.47 12.66
CA GLN A 280 20.44 -3.91 12.90
C GLN A 280 20.31 -4.21 14.39
#